data_AF-A0A8J7H6K4-F1
#
_entry.id   AF-A0A8J7H6K4-F1
#
_cell.length_a   1.000
_cell.length_b   1.000
_cell.length_c   1.000
_cell.angle_alpha   90.00
_cell.angle_beta   90.00
_cell.angle_gamma   90.00
#
_symmetry.space_group_name_H-M   'P 1'
#
loop_
_entity.id
_entity.type
_entity.pdbx_description
1 polymer ?
#
loop_
_entity_poly.entity_id
_entity_poly.type
_entity_poly.pdbx_seq_one_letter_code
_entity_poly.pdbx_strand_id
1 'polypeptide(L)' 'MFKQLSRKGKNIYVGAILRDRLDKIVLDIGHYIGRPVTVAEFIHYIIERHGDEAKDNLKRILGTEEERERPKKR' A
#
# COMPACT_ATOMS: atom_id res chain seq x y z
N MET A 1 -22.44 1.78 -2.33
CA MET A 1 -21.92 2.28 -3.62
C MET A 1 -20.59 2.99 -3.33
N PHE A 2 -19.47 2.26 -3.36
CA PHE A 2 -18.15 2.82 -3.10
C PHE A 2 -17.75 3.71 -4.28
N LYS A 3 -17.74 5.03 -4.06
CA LYS A 3 -17.24 5.98 -5.06
C LYS A 3 -15.74 5.74 -5.22
N GLN A 4 -15.41 5.17 -6.37
CA GLN A 4 -14.08 4.89 -6.86
C GLN A 4 -13.20 6.15 -6.80
N LEU A 5 -12.41 6.29 -5.74
CA LEU A 5 -11.31 7.27 -5.62
C LEU A 5 -10.09 6.86 -6.46
N SER A 6 -10.34 6.29 -7.65
CA SER A 6 -9.29 6.11 -8.66
C SER A 6 -9.07 7.46 -9.34
N ARG A 7 -8.33 8.36 -8.67
CA ARG A 7 -7.61 9.40 -9.41
C ARG A 7 -6.57 8.67 -10.25
N LYS A 8 -6.87 8.51 -11.56
CA LYS A 8 -5.91 8.10 -12.59
C LYS A 8 -4.62 8.90 -12.40
N GLY A 9 -3.56 8.24 -11.91
CA GLY A 9 -2.24 8.86 -11.75
C GLY A 9 -1.49 8.55 -10.45
N LYS A 10 -2.12 7.99 -9.40
CA LYS A 10 -1.41 7.67 -8.13
C LYS A 10 -1.28 6.16 -7.89
N ASN A 11 -0.76 5.43 -8.87
CA ASN A 11 -0.41 4.02 -8.67
C ASN A 11 0.95 3.96 -7.96
N ILE A 12 0.97 3.47 -6.73
CA ILE A 12 2.20 3.29 -5.97
C ILE A 12 2.81 1.95 -6.40
N TYR A 13 3.99 2.00 -7.01
CA TYR A 13 4.77 0.78 -7.25
C TYR A 13 5.32 0.28 -5.93
N VAL A 14 4.98 -0.95 -5.58
CA VAL A 14 5.52 -1.67 -4.42
C VAL A 14 6.49 -2.70 -4.95
N GLY A 15 7.74 -2.67 -4.48
CA GLY A 15 8.74 -3.68 -4.86
C GLY A 15 8.24 -5.09 -4.58
N ALA A 16 8.56 -6.04 -5.46
CA ALA A 16 7.97 -7.39 -5.47
C ALA A 16 8.00 -8.10 -4.10
N ILE A 17 9.14 -8.04 -3.39
CA ILE A 17 9.30 -8.66 -2.07
C ILE A 17 8.34 -8.07 -1.04
N LEU A 18 8.15 -6.75 -1.07
CA LEU A 18 7.29 -6.06 -0.13
C LEU A 18 5.81 -6.28 -0.47
N ARG A 19 5.48 -6.34 -1.76
CA ARG A 19 4.14 -6.70 -2.23
C ARG A 19 3.75 -8.11 -1.78
N ASP A 20 4.63 -9.09 -1.96
CA ASP A 20 4.39 -10.47 -1.50
C ASP A 20 4.16 -10.56 0.02
N ARG A 21 4.91 -9.77 0.80
CA ARG A 21 4.70 -9.70 2.26
C ARG A 21 3.35 -9.08 2.61
N LEU A 22 2.98 -7.98 1.95
CA LEU A 22 1.68 -7.33 2.15
C LEU A 22 0.53 -8.25 1.74
N ASP A 23 0.65 -8.92 0.59
CA ASP A 23 -0.37 -9.86 0.10
C ASP A 23 -0.58 -11.01 1.09
N LYS A 24 0.48 -11.56 1.71
CA LYS A 24 0.37 -12.59 2.75
C LYS A 24 -0.33 -12.09 4.01
N ILE A 25 0.01 -10.90 4.50
CA ILE A 25 -0.63 -10.30 5.69
C ILE A 25 -2.13 -10.09 5.43
N VAL A 26 -2.45 -9.52 4.27
CA VAL A 26 -3.83 -9.23 3.88
C VAL A 26 -4.63 -10.51 3.68
N LEU A 27 -4.03 -11.56 3.11
CA LEU A 27 -4.64 -12.88 2.98
C LEU A 27 -4.99 -13.48 4.35
N ASP A 28 -4.05 -13.44 5.30
CA ASP A 28 -4.23 -14.00 6.65
C ASP A 28 -5.34 -13.27 7.41
N ILE A 29 -5.34 -11.94 7.37
CA ILE A 29 -6.43 -11.11 7.92
C ILE A 29 -7.76 -11.48 7.26
N GLY A 30 -7.78 -11.60 5.93
CA GLY A 30 -8.98 -11.97 5.18
C GLY A 30 -9.54 -13.33 5.58
N HIS A 31 -8.67 -14.31 5.81
CA HIS A 31 -9.04 -15.62 6.31
C HIS A 31 -9.65 -15.53 7.71
N TYR A 32 -9.01 -14.79 8.62
CA TYR A 32 -9.50 -14.60 9.99
C TYR A 32 -10.90 -13.96 10.05
N ILE A 33 -11.16 -12.95 9.22
CA ILE A 33 -12.46 -12.26 9.19
C ILE A 33 -13.52 -12.96 8.33
N GLY A 34 -13.15 -14.04 7.63
CA GLY A 34 -14.05 -14.80 6.75
C GLY A 34 -14.43 -14.08 5.44
N ARG A 35 -13.66 -13.06 5.01
CA ARG A 35 -13.87 -12.38 3.73
C ARG A 35 -12.56 -11.93 3.09
N PRO A 36 -12.47 -11.89 1.75
CA PRO A 36 -11.32 -11.29 1.08
C PRO A 36 -11.11 -9.83 1.50
N VAL A 37 -9.84 -9.46 1.71
CA VAL A 37 -9.38 -8.09 1.94
C VAL A 37 -8.38 -7.76 0.85
N THR A 38 -8.39 -6.52 0.37
CA THR A 38 -7.39 -6.01 -0.57
C THR A 38 -6.29 -5.24 0.16
N VAL A 39 -5.09 -5.18 -0.43
CA VAL A 39 -3.99 -4.36 0.10
C VAL A 39 -4.42 -2.89 0.22
N ALA A 40 -5.24 -2.39 -0.69
CA ALA A 40 -5.77 -1.03 -0.64
C ALA A 40 -6.67 -0.82 0.59
N GLU A 41 -7.63 -1.71 0.85
CA GLU A 41 -8.46 -1.65 2.06
C GLU A 41 -7.62 -1.69 3.33
N PHE A 42 -6.60 -2.56 3.37
CA PHE A 42 -5.70 -2.65 4.50
C PHE A 42 -4.91 -1.35 4.73
N ILE A 43 -4.34 -0.76 3.67
CA ILE A 43 -3.63 0.52 3.76
C ILE A 43 -4.57 1.63 4.22
N HIS A 44 -5.79 1.69 3.69
CA HIS A 44 -6.79 2.66 4.11
C HIS A 44 -7.11 2.54 5.60
N TYR A 45 -7.34 1.31 6.08
CA TYR A 45 -7.58 1.04 7.49
C TYR A 45 -6.41 1.52 8.38
N ILE A 46 -5.17 1.22 7.99
CA ILE A 46 -3.98 1.63 8.74
C ILE A 46 -3.89 3.16 8.82
N ILE A 47 -4.13 3.87 7.71
CA ILE A 47 -4.08 5.34 7.68
C ILE A 47 -5.23 5.94 8.52
N GLU A 48 -6.44 5.39 8.42
CA GLU A 48 -7.58 5.88 9.22
C GLU A 48 -7.37 5.68 10.72
N ARG A 49 -6.74 4.58 11.13
CA ARG A 49 -6.54 4.24 12.55
C ARG A 49 -5.32 4.90 13.17
N HIS A 50 -4.23 5.05 12.41
CA HIS A 50 -2.94 5.52 12.91
C HIS A 50 -2.57 6.93 12.42
N GLY A 51 -3.45 7.57 11.65
CA GLY A 51 -3.29 8.95 11.20
C GLY A 51 -2.26 9.14 10.09
N ASP A 52 -1.94 10.41 9.83
CA ASP A 52 -1.03 10.80 8.74
C ASP A 52 0.41 10.34 8.95
N GLU A 53 0.83 10.06 10.19
CA GLU A 53 2.17 9.51 10.46
C GLU A 53 2.35 8.12 9.81
N ALA A 54 1.33 7.27 9.88
CA ALA A 54 1.36 5.96 9.24
C ALA A 54 1.44 6.07 7.71
N LYS A 55 0.76 7.06 7.13
CA LYS A 55 0.82 7.36 5.70
C LYS A 55 2.22 7.81 5.27
N ASP A 56 2.88 8.65 6.05
CA ASP A 56 4.22 9.12 5.72
C ASP A 56 5.29 8.05 5.94
N ASN A 57 5.13 7.22 6.98
CA ASN A 57 5.95 6.03 7.18
C ASN A 57 5.80 5.02 6.04
N LEU A 58 4.57 4.80 5.56
CA LEU A 58 4.32 3.96 4.39
C LEU A 58 5.00 4.54 3.15
N LYS A 59 4.89 5.84 2.87
CA LYS A 59 5.60 6.47 1.74
C LYS A 59 7.12 6.29 1.83
N ARG A 60 7.69 6.42 3.02
CA ARG A 60 9.13 6.25 3.28
C ARG A 60 9.58 4.79 3.07
N ILE A 61 8.79 3.82 3.52
CA ILE A 61 9.07 2.38 3.30
C ILE A 61 8.93 2.02 1.81
N LEU A 62 7.97 2.65 1.12
CA LEU A 62 7.67 2.41 -0.29
C LEU A 62 8.53 3.22 -1.27
N GLY A 63 9.43 4.07 -0.76
CA GLY A 63 10.25 5.02 -1.51
C GLY A 63 9.47 6.20 -2.09
N THR A 64 10.10 7.38 -2.15
CA THR A 64 9.49 8.59 -2.74
C THR A 64 9.57 8.58 -4.28
N GLU A 65 8.79 9.43 -4.97
CA GLU A 65 8.89 9.60 -6.43
C GLU A 65 10.32 9.96 -6.87
N GLU A 66 11.04 10.74 -6.06
CA GLU A 66 12.44 11.15 -6.33
C GLU A 66 13.44 10.00 -6.23
N GLU A 67 13.22 9.02 -5.35
CA GLU A 67 14.03 7.79 -5.28
C GLU A 67 13.74 6.84 -6.45
N ARG A 68 12.56 6.96 -7.08
CA ARG A 68 12.16 6.19 -8.27
C ARG A 68 12.71 6.78 -9.57
N GLU A 69 12.89 8.09 -9.63
CA GLU A 69 13.41 8.78 -10.83
C GLU A 69 14.93 8.77 -10.94
N ARG A 70 15.68 8.42 -9.89
CA ARG A 70 17.13 8.27 -10.00
C ARG A 70 17.44 7.12 -10.96
N PRO A 71 18.02 7.36 -12.14
CA PRO A 71 18.46 6.26 -12.98
C PRO A 71 19.52 5.50 -12.19
N LYS A 72 19.34 4.19 -12.02
CA LYS A 72 20.43 3.32 -11.55
C LYS A 72 21.60 3.57 -12.50
N LYS A 73 22.64 4.26 -12.04
CA LYS A 73 23.90 4.36 -12.77
C LYS A 73 24.33 2.94 -13.11
N ARG A 74 24.61 2.74 -14.41
CA ARG A 74 25.09 1.51 -15.03
C ARG A 74 26.24 0.87 -14.27
#